data_AF-A0A673C7G5-F1
#
_entry.id   AF-A0A673C7G5-F1
#
_cell.length_a   1.000
_cell.length_b   1.000
_cell.length_c   1.000
_cell.angle_alpha   90.00
_cell.angle_beta   90.00
_cell.angle_gamma   90.00
#
_symmetry.space_group_name_H-M   'P 1'
#
loop_
_entity.id
_entity.type
_entity.pdbx_description
1 polymer ?
#
loop_
_entity_poly.entity_id
_entity_poly.type
_entity_poly.pdbx_seq_one_letter_code
_entity_poly.pdbx_strand_id
1 'polypeptide(L)'
;IFFLLFCLFVVCPGTENKLSTLSDLDQQYRTLKKLYENCEVVMGNLEITSIDRNRNLSFLKSIREVTGYVLVALNQFDYLPLENLRIIRGTKLYERRYSLAIFLNYRRDGYYGLRQLGLRNLTEILNGGVYVDQNQFLCHADTIHWRDIIKNPQAELLVVPTNNSNQCEYQKTSGSMTKTVCAEQCDGRCFGPYVSDCCHRECAGGCSGPKDTDCFACTNFNDSGACVTQCPQPFVYNPTSFQLEHNPRAKYTYGAFCVKKCPHNFVVDHSSCVRACPSNKMEVEENRIKMCIPCTDICPKGKSTSPRTVKQSQMNLSFCQTSLFFKYDLGPLSHYFFFALQRPERQVHHKCSVCLSQRKAHFHLWI
;
A
#
# COMPACT_ATOMS: atom_id res chain seq x y z
N ILE A 1 29.83 2.21 -27.38
CA ILE A 1 28.38 2.33 -27.11
C ILE A 1 27.88 0.93 -26.76
N PHE A 2 27.45 0.69 -25.52
CA PHE A 2 26.88 -0.62 -25.12
C PHE A 2 26.00 -0.45 -23.87
N PHE A 3 24.84 0.19 -24.05
CA PHE A 3 23.79 0.16 -23.02
C PHE A 3 23.19 -1.24 -22.99
N LEU A 4 23.62 -2.07 -22.04
CA LEU A 4 22.96 -3.34 -21.73
C LEU A 4 21.55 -3.03 -21.23
N LEU A 5 20.57 -3.26 -22.09
CA LEU A 5 19.16 -2.92 -21.87
C LEU A 5 18.50 -3.93 -20.93
N PHE A 6 18.96 -3.98 -19.69
CA PHE A 6 18.18 -4.60 -18.61
C PHE A 6 16.87 -3.82 -18.46
N CYS A 7 15.74 -4.52 -18.56
CA CYS A 7 14.43 -3.99 -18.16
C CYS A 7 14.37 -3.82 -16.64
N LEU A 8 15.08 -2.80 -16.14
CA LEU A 8 14.95 -2.31 -14.78
C LEU A 8 13.62 -1.54 -14.69
N PHE A 9 12.56 -2.26 -14.31
CA PHE A 9 11.29 -1.66 -13.89
C PHE A 9 11.57 -0.54 -12.89
N VAL A 10 11.02 0.65 -13.12
CA VAL A 10 11.24 1.79 -12.23
C VAL A 10 10.41 1.59 -10.97
N VAL A 11 11.08 1.38 -9.85
CA VAL A 11 10.48 1.07 -8.54
C VAL A 11 10.36 2.33 -7.69
N CYS A 12 9.21 2.52 -7.04
CA CYS A 12 8.99 3.54 -6.01
C CYS A 12 8.38 2.92 -4.73
N PRO A 13 8.63 3.47 -3.53
CA PRO A 13 8.30 2.81 -2.25
C PRO A 13 6.85 3.00 -1.76
N GLY A 14 6.03 3.77 -2.46
CA GLY A 14 4.66 4.09 -2.04
C GLY A 14 4.54 4.93 -0.76
N THR A 15 3.33 5.01 -0.20
CA THR A 15 3.01 5.73 1.05
C THR A 15 2.20 4.89 2.03
N GLU A 16 2.00 5.38 3.26
CA GLU A 16 1.20 4.75 4.32
C GLU A 16 0.52 5.82 5.21
N ASN A 17 0.07 6.91 4.58
CA ASN A 17 -0.56 8.06 5.22
C ASN A 17 -2.08 7.87 5.44
N LYS A 18 -2.69 6.90 4.75
CA LYS A 18 -4.15 6.73 4.62
C LYS A 18 -4.83 8.02 4.13
N LEU A 19 -5.74 8.57 4.95
CA LEU A 19 -6.46 9.82 4.71
C LEU A 19 -5.76 11.04 5.33
N SER A 20 -4.54 10.90 5.85
CA SER A 20 -3.78 12.02 6.41
C SER A 20 -3.24 12.88 5.27
N THR A 21 -3.71 14.11 5.16
CA THR A 21 -3.42 15.02 4.04
C THR A 21 -2.66 16.25 4.52
N LEU A 22 -1.77 16.79 3.68
CA LEU A 22 -1.16 18.09 3.95
C LEU A 22 -2.21 19.21 3.90
N SER A 23 -2.03 20.25 4.73
CA SER A 23 -2.91 21.44 4.73
C SER A 23 -2.83 22.26 3.44
N ASP A 24 -1.76 22.08 2.65
CA ASP A 24 -1.53 22.67 1.34
C ASP A 24 -1.75 21.61 0.26
N LEU A 25 -2.79 21.81 -0.56
CA LEU A 25 -3.19 20.91 -1.65
C LEU A 25 -2.23 20.98 -2.85
N ASP A 26 -1.54 22.11 -3.03
CA ASP A 26 -0.49 22.26 -4.04
C ASP A 26 0.73 21.42 -3.64
N GLN A 27 1.14 21.47 -2.38
CA GLN A 27 2.22 20.62 -1.86
C GLN A 27 1.81 19.14 -1.78
N GLN A 28 0.56 18.81 -1.49
CA GLN A 28 0.00 17.44 -1.59
C GLN A 28 0.19 16.89 -3.02
N TYR A 29 -0.29 17.61 -4.05
CA TYR A 29 -0.14 17.21 -5.45
C TYR A 29 1.33 17.12 -5.90
N ARG A 30 2.17 18.10 -5.53
CA ARG A 30 3.62 18.08 -5.85
C ARG A 30 4.32 16.88 -5.23
N THR A 31 3.94 16.49 -4.01
CA THR A 31 4.48 15.33 -3.30
C THR A 31 4.03 14.02 -3.95
N LEU A 32 2.74 13.91 -4.29
CA LEU A 32 2.19 12.77 -5.05
C LEU A 32 2.95 12.60 -6.39
N LYS A 33 3.04 13.67 -7.20
CA LYS A 33 3.74 13.61 -8.49
C LYS A 33 5.19 13.21 -8.33
N LYS A 34 5.95 13.84 -7.42
CA LYS A 34 7.36 13.56 -7.20
C LYS A 34 7.65 12.10 -6.80
N LEU A 35 6.70 11.42 -6.16
CA LEU A 35 6.88 10.04 -5.70
C LEU A 35 6.55 8.98 -6.76
N TYR A 36 5.58 9.27 -7.64
CA TYR A 36 5.04 8.30 -8.61
C TYR A 36 5.33 8.63 -10.08
N GLU A 37 5.96 9.77 -10.38
CA GLU A 37 6.37 10.12 -11.74
C GLU A 37 7.40 9.13 -12.31
N ASN A 38 7.06 8.53 -13.45
CA ASN A 38 7.79 7.45 -14.13
C ASN A 38 7.92 6.14 -13.32
N CYS A 39 7.14 5.92 -12.27
CA CYS A 39 7.17 4.68 -11.49
C CYS A 39 6.31 3.58 -12.15
N GLU A 40 6.90 2.43 -12.47
CA GLU A 40 6.17 1.26 -12.98
C GLU A 40 5.68 0.34 -11.86
N VAL A 41 6.44 0.21 -10.76
CA VAL A 41 6.15 -0.74 -9.68
C VAL A 41 6.18 -0.04 -8.32
N VAL A 42 5.01 0.05 -7.67
CA VAL A 42 4.87 0.61 -6.33
C VAL A 42 5.12 -0.49 -5.29
N MET A 43 6.33 -0.54 -4.73
CA MET A 43 6.70 -1.43 -3.61
C MET A 43 6.20 -0.89 -2.25
N GLY A 44 4.90 -0.57 -2.21
CA GLY A 44 4.18 -0.03 -1.07
C GLY A 44 2.69 0.09 -1.42
N ASN A 45 2.00 1.06 -0.82
CA ASN A 45 0.61 1.39 -1.18
C ASN A 45 0.61 2.61 -2.11
N LEU A 46 -0.37 2.68 -3.01
CA LEU A 46 -0.64 3.85 -3.86
C LEU A 46 -1.81 4.63 -3.25
N GLU A 47 -1.52 5.73 -2.57
CA GLU A 47 -2.53 6.59 -1.95
C GLU A 47 -2.69 7.89 -2.75
N ILE A 48 -3.86 8.08 -3.35
CA ILE A 48 -4.24 9.26 -4.12
C ILE A 48 -5.35 9.95 -3.31
N THR A 49 -4.98 10.96 -2.52
CA THR A 49 -5.91 11.63 -1.60
C THR A 49 -5.85 13.15 -1.66
N SER A 50 -7.02 13.79 -1.57
CA SER A 50 -7.22 15.25 -1.61
C SER A 50 -6.57 15.96 -2.80
N ILE A 51 -6.74 15.41 -4.00
CA ILE A 51 -6.27 16.02 -5.25
C ILE A 51 -7.39 16.85 -5.91
N ASP A 52 -7.10 18.13 -6.18
CA ASP A 52 -8.05 19.07 -6.83
C ASP A 52 -8.42 18.64 -8.26
N ARG A 53 -9.54 19.18 -8.75
CA ARG A 53 -10.06 18.94 -10.10
C ARG A 53 -9.05 19.21 -11.23
N ASN A 54 -8.28 20.30 -11.12
CA ASN A 54 -7.46 20.82 -12.23
C ASN A 54 -6.03 20.24 -12.27
N ARG A 55 -5.79 19.10 -11.61
CA ARG A 55 -4.45 18.50 -11.48
C ARG A 55 -4.21 17.43 -12.54
N ASN A 56 -3.08 17.47 -13.23
CA ASN A 56 -2.75 16.50 -14.27
C ASN A 56 -2.14 15.22 -13.68
N LEU A 57 -2.92 14.13 -13.67
CA LEU A 57 -2.52 12.83 -13.15
C LEU A 57 -1.91 11.88 -14.20
N SER A 58 -1.59 12.35 -15.41
CA SER A 58 -1.09 11.50 -16.52
C SER A 58 0.15 10.67 -16.17
N PHE A 59 0.98 11.12 -15.21
CA PHE A 59 2.14 10.39 -14.73
C PHE A 59 1.80 9.01 -14.13
N LEU A 60 0.59 8.85 -13.57
CA LEU A 60 0.10 7.56 -13.05
C LEU A 60 -0.06 6.49 -14.14
N LYS A 61 -0.13 6.86 -15.43
CA LYS A 61 -0.15 5.91 -16.55
C LYS A 61 1.12 5.06 -16.65
N SER A 62 2.21 5.42 -15.96
CA SER A 62 3.41 4.59 -15.89
C SER A 62 3.24 3.36 -14.98
N ILE A 63 2.35 3.41 -13.99
CA ILE A 63 2.18 2.36 -12.98
C ILE A 63 1.55 1.10 -13.61
N ARG A 64 2.19 -0.05 -13.35
CA ARG A 64 1.80 -1.39 -13.81
C ARG A 64 1.47 -2.34 -12.66
N GLU A 65 2.14 -2.20 -11.52
CA GLU A 65 1.96 -3.05 -10.33
C GLU A 65 1.96 -2.23 -9.04
N VAL A 66 1.09 -2.61 -8.09
CA VAL A 66 1.10 -2.10 -6.71
C VAL A 66 1.17 -3.27 -5.74
N THR A 67 2.18 -3.33 -4.86
CA THR A 67 2.38 -4.48 -3.97
C THR A 67 1.46 -4.47 -2.76
N GLY A 68 1.12 -3.29 -2.25
CA GLY A 68 0.19 -3.09 -1.12
C GLY A 68 -1.25 -2.94 -1.61
N TYR A 69 -1.92 -1.87 -1.16
CA TYR A 69 -3.25 -1.47 -1.62
C TYR A 69 -3.23 -0.20 -2.49
N VAL A 70 -4.33 0.05 -3.20
CA VAL A 70 -4.64 1.30 -3.89
C VAL A 70 -5.79 1.99 -3.17
N LEU A 71 -5.57 3.23 -2.74
CA LEU A 71 -6.56 4.09 -2.06
C LEU A 71 -6.78 5.35 -2.90
N VAL A 72 -8.04 5.60 -3.28
CA VAL A 72 -8.46 6.80 -4.02
C VAL A 72 -9.61 7.44 -3.26
N ALA A 73 -9.33 8.49 -2.49
CA ALA A 73 -10.35 9.10 -1.64
C ALA A 73 -10.23 10.63 -1.51
N LEU A 74 -11.37 11.30 -1.25
CA LEU A 74 -11.45 12.76 -1.04
C LEU A 74 -11.01 13.62 -2.25
N ASN A 75 -10.94 13.04 -3.44
CA ASN A 75 -10.48 13.72 -4.67
C ASN A 75 -11.59 14.45 -5.42
N GLN A 76 -11.21 15.37 -6.31
CA GLN A 76 -12.11 16.23 -7.07
C GLN A 76 -11.91 16.16 -8.60
N PHE A 77 -10.93 15.38 -9.08
CA PHE A 77 -10.73 15.08 -10.51
C PHE A 77 -11.80 14.13 -11.05
N ASP A 78 -12.01 14.12 -12.37
CA ASP A 78 -13.06 13.39 -13.06
C ASP A 78 -12.64 12.00 -13.59
N TYR A 79 -11.37 11.81 -13.93
CA TYR A 79 -10.82 10.54 -14.45
C TYR A 79 -9.61 10.06 -13.66
N LEU A 80 -9.56 8.75 -13.35
CA LEU A 80 -8.43 8.08 -12.71
C LEU A 80 -7.55 7.36 -13.76
N PRO A 81 -6.40 7.92 -14.21
CA PRO A 81 -5.65 7.43 -15.36
C PRO A 81 -4.68 6.28 -15.02
N LEU A 82 -5.16 5.20 -14.39
CA LEU A 82 -4.37 4.00 -14.06
C LEU A 82 -4.42 2.93 -15.18
N GLU A 83 -4.35 3.38 -16.43
CA GLU A 83 -4.62 2.58 -17.64
C GLU A 83 -3.72 1.36 -17.82
N ASN A 84 -2.50 1.40 -17.27
CA ASN A 84 -1.54 0.29 -17.37
C ASN A 84 -1.44 -0.57 -16.10
N LEU A 85 -2.18 -0.25 -15.04
CA LEU A 85 -2.20 -1.03 -13.81
C LEU A 85 -2.81 -2.41 -14.09
N ARG A 86 -2.00 -3.47 -13.98
CA ARG A 86 -2.41 -4.86 -14.25
C ARG A 86 -2.78 -5.62 -12.98
N ILE A 87 -2.05 -5.36 -11.90
CA ILE A 87 -2.06 -6.18 -10.70
C ILE A 87 -1.95 -5.35 -9.41
N ILE A 88 -2.78 -5.70 -8.42
CA ILE A 88 -2.63 -5.26 -7.03
C ILE A 88 -2.39 -6.52 -6.17
N ARG A 89 -1.23 -6.59 -5.49
CA ARG A 89 -0.86 -7.81 -4.74
C ARG A 89 -1.51 -7.92 -3.35
N GLY A 90 -1.88 -6.80 -2.72
CA GLY A 90 -2.56 -6.81 -1.43
C GLY A 90 -1.71 -7.35 -0.27
N THR A 91 -0.38 -7.16 -0.28
CA THR A 91 0.49 -7.55 0.85
C THR A 91 0.27 -6.68 2.09
N LYS A 92 -0.26 -5.47 1.88
CA LYS A 92 -0.93 -4.64 2.88
C LYS A 92 -2.35 -4.33 2.39
N LEU A 93 -3.29 -4.18 3.31
CA LEU A 93 -4.71 -3.92 3.02
C LEU A 93 -5.22 -2.70 3.78
N TYR A 94 -5.94 -1.82 3.08
CA TYR A 94 -6.67 -0.70 3.68
C TYR A 94 -7.76 -1.23 4.62
N GLU A 95 -7.82 -0.67 5.83
CA GLU A 95 -8.58 -1.18 6.98
C GLU A 95 -8.51 -2.70 7.21
N ARG A 96 -7.37 -3.31 6.87
CA ARG A 96 -7.09 -4.76 6.94
C ARG A 96 -8.01 -5.63 6.08
N ARG A 97 -8.78 -5.04 5.16
CA ARG A 97 -9.79 -5.72 4.33
C ARG A 97 -9.55 -5.53 2.83
N TYR A 98 -9.28 -4.30 2.40
CA TYR A 98 -9.38 -3.90 1.00
C TYR A 98 -8.01 -3.68 0.35
N SER A 99 -7.81 -4.23 -0.83
CA SER A 99 -6.66 -3.93 -1.71
C SER A 99 -6.97 -2.85 -2.73
N LEU A 100 -8.26 -2.58 -3.01
CA LEU A 100 -8.72 -1.40 -3.73
C LEU A 100 -9.83 -0.71 -2.94
N ALA A 101 -9.65 0.58 -2.61
CA ALA A 101 -10.65 1.39 -1.92
C ALA A 101 -10.85 2.74 -2.65
N ILE A 102 -12.06 3.00 -3.13
CA ILE A 102 -12.44 4.19 -3.91
C ILE A 102 -13.68 4.82 -3.29
N PHE A 103 -13.54 5.94 -2.57
CA PHE A 103 -14.70 6.55 -1.88
C PHE A 103 -14.57 8.06 -1.61
N LEU A 104 -15.71 8.74 -1.48
CA LEU A 104 -15.80 10.18 -1.21
C LEU A 104 -15.03 11.04 -2.24
N ASN A 105 -14.91 10.58 -3.49
CA ASN A 105 -14.23 11.33 -4.55
C ASN A 105 -15.15 12.36 -5.21
N TYR A 106 -15.68 13.28 -4.40
CA TYR A 106 -16.48 14.41 -4.85
C TYR A 106 -16.44 15.52 -3.81
N ARG A 107 -16.69 16.77 -4.24
CA ARG A 107 -16.88 17.88 -3.31
C ARG A 107 -18.36 17.96 -2.93
N ARG A 108 -18.69 18.03 -1.63
CA ARG A 108 -20.08 18.07 -1.13
C ARG A 108 -20.91 19.22 -1.72
N ASP A 109 -20.29 20.38 -1.90
CA ASP A 109 -20.89 21.60 -2.49
C ASP A 109 -20.55 21.77 -3.98
N GLY A 110 -20.03 20.74 -4.64
CA GLY A 110 -19.52 20.81 -6.01
C GLY A 110 -20.25 19.91 -7.01
N TYR A 111 -20.47 20.42 -8.21
CA TYR A 111 -21.01 19.68 -9.36
C TYR A 111 -19.96 18.76 -10.04
N TYR A 112 -18.91 18.38 -9.32
CA TYR A 112 -17.74 17.67 -9.85
C TYR A 112 -17.10 16.73 -8.83
N GLY A 113 -16.48 15.70 -9.38
CA GLY A 113 -15.86 14.56 -8.69
C GLY A 113 -15.57 13.45 -9.71
N LEU A 114 -15.11 12.31 -9.22
CA LEU A 114 -14.69 11.17 -10.02
C LEU A 114 -15.88 10.58 -10.78
N ARG A 115 -15.76 10.56 -12.12
CA ARG A 115 -16.77 10.05 -13.07
C ARG A 115 -16.38 8.73 -13.71
N GLN A 116 -15.09 8.50 -13.97
CA GLN A 116 -14.62 7.31 -14.69
C GLN A 116 -13.34 6.71 -14.10
N LEU A 117 -13.29 5.37 -14.03
CA LEU A 117 -12.12 4.60 -13.61
C LEU A 117 -11.34 4.11 -14.85
N GLY A 118 -10.11 4.60 -15.05
CA GLY A 118 -9.21 4.14 -16.10
C GLY A 118 -8.56 2.78 -15.81
N LEU A 119 -9.26 1.83 -15.18
CA LEU A 119 -8.70 0.54 -14.72
C LEU A 119 -8.75 -0.57 -15.80
N ARG A 120 -8.61 -0.19 -17.08
CA ARG A 120 -8.92 -1.07 -18.23
C ARG A 120 -8.08 -2.35 -18.31
N ASN A 121 -6.85 -2.31 -17.79
CA ASN A 121 -5.93 -3.46 -17.76
C ASN A 121 -5.87 -4.17 -16.40
N LEU A 122 -6.63 -3.73 -15.39
CA LEU A 122 -6.61 -4.34 -14.05
C LEU A 122 -7.38 -5.67 -14.07
N THR A 123 -6.63 -6.76 -14.21
CA THR A 123 -7.18 -8.12 -14.32
C THR A 123 -6.82 -9.01 -13.12
N GLU A 124 -6.00 -8.55 -12.18
CA GLU A 124 -5.65 -9.33 -10.98
C GLU A 124 -5.64 -8.51 -9.68
N ILE A 125 -6.35 -9.02 -8.68
CA ILE A 125 -6.19 -8.66 -7.27
C ILE A 125 -5.87 -9.96 -6.52
N LEU A 126 -4.59 -10.15 -6.13
CA LEU A 126 -4.14 -11.43 -5.52
C LEU A 126 -4.72 -11.66 -4.12
N ASN A 127 -4.82 -10.59 -3.33
CA ASN A 127 -5.32 -10.60 -1.95
C ASN A 127 -6.12 -9.33 -1.66
N GLY A 128 -7.01 -9.41 -0.67
CA GLY A 128 -7.87 -8.31 -0.26
C GLY A 128 -9.12 -8.12 -1.14
N GLY A 129 -10.06 -7.37 -0.58
CA GLY A 129 -11.33 -7.02 -1.19
C GLY A 129 -11.33 -5.72 -1.98
N VAL A 130 -12.49 -5.39 -2.54
CA VAL A 130 -12.77 -4.13 -3.26
C VAL A 130 -13.88 -3.38 -2.56
N TYR A 131 -13.64 -2.09 -2.29
CA TYR A 131 -14.59 -1.14 -1.70
C TYR A 131 -14.77 0.05 -2.65
N VAL A 132 -15.96 0.20 -3.22
CA VAL A 132 -16.35 1.35 -4.07
C VAL A 132 -17.71 1.85 -3.58
N ASP A 133 -17.72 2.98 -2.87
CA ASP A 133 -18.92 3.53 -2.24
C ASP A 133 -18.81 5.06 -2.12
N GLN A 134 -19.94 5.77 -1.97
CA GLN A 134 -19.99 7.22 -1.77
C GLN A 134 -19.19 8.02 -2.82
N ASN A 135 -19.37 7.71 -4.11
CA ASN A 135 -18.80 8.48 -5.23
C ASN A 135 -19.92 9.07 -6.08
N GLN A 136 -20.47 10.24 -5.70
CA GLN A 136 -21.72 10.83 -6.21
C GLN A 136 -21.84 10.98 -7.75
N PHE A 137 -20.72 10.97 -8.47
CA PHE A 137 -20.65 11.15 -9.92
C PHE A 137 -20.08 9.95 -10.68
N LEU A 138 -19.72 8.85 -9.99
CA LEU A 138 -18.99 7.73 -10.60
C LEU A 138 -19.92 6.83 -11.41
N CYS A 139 -19.58 6.64 -12.69
CA CYS A 139 -20.31 5.79 -13.62
C CYS A 139 -19.64 4.42 -13.80
N HIS A 140 -20.45 3.40 -14.12
CA HIS A 140 -20.06 2.09 -14.65
C HIS A 140 -19.16 1.20 -13.78
N ALA A 141 -18.77 1.62 -12.57
CA ALA A 141 -17.94 0.81 -11.67
C ALA A 141 -18.66 -0.46 -11.16
N ASP A 142 -19.99 -0.45 -11.20
CA ASP A 142 -20.89 -1.58 -10.97
C ASP A 142 -20.90 -2.61 -12.12
N THR A 143 -20.63 -2.17 -13.35
CA THR A 143 -20.61 -3.04 -14.55
C THR A 143 -19.32 -3.88 -14.67
N ILE A 144 -18.30 -3.58 -13.85
CA ILE A 144 -17.02 -4.28 -13.85
C ILE A 144 -17.20 -5.67 -13.20
N HIS A 145 -16.74 -6.72 -13.88
CA HIS A 145 -16.78 -8.09 -13.36
C HIS A 145 -15.69 -8.34 -12.29
N TRP A 146 -15.82 -7.69 -11.13
CA TRP A 146 -14.85 -7.77 -10.02
C TRP A 146 -14.53 -9.21 -9.55
N ARG A 147 -15.43 -10.17 -9.75
CA ARG A 147 -15.20 -11.60 -9.44
C ARG A 147 -14.21 -12.30 -10.38
N ASP A 148 -14.00 -11.77 -11.59
CA ASP A 148 -12.92 -12.18 -12.50
C ASP A 148 -11.58 -11.61 -12.02
N ILE A 149 -11.56 -10.33 -11.62
CA ILE A 149 -10.35 -9.62 -11.17
C ILE A 149 -9.82 -10.18 -9.85
N ILE A 150 -10.68 -10.38 -8.84
CA ILE A 150 -10.29 -10.83 -7.51
C ILE A 150 -9.93 -12.32 -7.53
N LYS A 151 -8.72 -12.68 -7.10
CA LYS A 151 -8.26 -14.07 -7.03
C LYS A 151 -9.03 -14.87 -5.99
N ASN A 152 -9.07 -14.39 -4.74
CA ASN A 152 -9.75 -15.04 -3.61
C ASN A 152 -11.28 -14.78 -3.65
N PRO A 153 -12.14 -15.79 -3.88
CA PRO A 153 -13.59 -15.60 -3.94
C PRO A 153 -14.22 -15.20 -2.59
N GLN A 154 -13.54 -15.44 -1.46
CA GLN A 154 -14.01 -15.09 -0.11
C GLN A 154 -13.64 -13.66 0.31
N ALA A 155 -12.96 -12.88 -0.55
CA ALA A 155 -12.65 -11.50 -0.25
C ALA A 155 -13.90 -10.59 -0.31
N GLU A 156 -13.92 -9.56 0.54
CA GLU A 156 -15.03 -8.62 0.67
C GLU A 156 -15.22 -7.79 -0.61
N LEU A 157 -16.43 -7.77 -1.17
CA LEU A 157 -16.77 -7.01 -2.37
C LEU A 157 -17.97 -6.13 -2.05
N LEU A 158 -17.72 -4.83 -1.84
CA LEU A 158 -18.75 -3.82 -1.70
C LEU A 158 -18.60 -2.80 -2.83
N VAL A 159 -19.55 -2.82 -3.77
CA VAL A 159 -19.63 -1.85 -4.86
C VAL A 159 -21.05 -1.32 -4.89
N VAL A 160 -21.21 -0.06 -4.47
CA VAL A 160 -22.51 0.61 -4.36
C VAL A 160 -22.73 1.41 -5.66
N PRO A 161 -23.75 1.06 -6.48
CA PRO A 161 -24.01 1.77 -7.73
C PRO A 161 -24.53 3.19 -7.48
N THR A 162 -24.12 4.12 -8.35
CA THR A 162 -24.52 5.53 -8.24
C THR A 162 -25.88 5.76 -8.92
N ASN A 163 -26.90 6.14 -8.15
CA ASN A 163 -28.28 6.38 -8.66
C ASN A 163 -28.43 7.51 -9.70
N ASN A 164 -27.36 8.21 -10.08
CA ASN A 164 -27.33 9.22 -11.15
C ASN A 164 -27.08 8.64 -12.56
N SER A 165 -27.49 7.38 -12.80
CA SER A 165 -27.31 6.65 -14.06
C SER A 165 -27.79 7.42 -15.30
N ASN A 166 -28.82 8.27 -15.16
CA ASN A 166 -29.34 9.15 -16.20
C ASN A 166 -28.31 10.17 -16.76
N GLN A 167 -27.19 10.42 -16.06
CA GLN A 167 -26.10 11.30 -16.53
C GLN A 167 -24.84 10.50 -16.94
N CYS A 168 -24.89 9.17 -16.94
CA CYS A 168 -23.81 8.31 -17.39
C CYS A 168 -24.00 7.92 -18.85
N GLU A 169 -23.21 8.53 -19.74
CA GLU A 169 -23.19 8.17 -21.17
C GLU A 169 -22.81 6.68 -21.35
N TYR A 170 -23.45 5.99 -22.30
CA TYR A 170 -23.41 4.53 -22.46
C TYR A 170 -22.09 3.95 -23.04
N GLN A 171 -20.95 4.37 -22.49
CA GLN A 171 -19.64 3.78 -22.78
C GLN A 171 -19.40 2.54 -21.90
N LYS A 172 -19.88 1.37 -22.34
CA LYS A 172 -19.57 0.08 -21.71
C LYS A 172 -18.06 -0.19 -21.78
N THR A 173 -17.35 -0.04 -20.67
CA THR A 173 -15.96 -0.48 -20.53
C THR A 173 -15.91 -1.99 -20.28
N SER A 174 -16.12 -2.78 -21.33
CA SER A 174 -15.91 -4.23 -21.30
C SER A 174 -14.43 -4.53 -21.05
N GLY A 175 -14.07 -4.81 -19.79
CA GLY A 175 -12.74 -5.32 -19.45
C GLY A 175 -12.53 -6.73 -20.01
N SER A 176 -11.28 -7.06 -20.35
CA SER A 176 -10.96 -8.41 -20.81
C SER A 176 -11.13 -9.41 -19.66
N MET A 177 -12.08 -10.33 -19.79
CA MET A 177 -12.33 -11.39 -18.81
C MET A 177 -11.25 -12.47 -18.99
N THR A 178 -10.62 -12.92 -17.90
CA THR A 178 -9.41 -13.78 -17.96
C THR A 178 -9.47 -14.98 -17.02
N LYS A 179 -10.59 -15.20 -16.33
CA LYS A 179 -10.81 -16.29 -15.36
C LYS A 179 -12.18 -16.95 -15.51
N THR A 180 -13.21 -16.16 -15.78
CA THR A 180 -14.62 -16.60 -15.82
C THR A 180 -15.08 -17.11 -17.19
N VAL A 181 -14.27 -16.92 -18.23
CA VAL A 181 -14.52 -17.38 -19.62
C VAL A 181 -13.64 -18.56 -20.03
N CYS A 182 -12.85 -19.09 -19.09
CA CYS A 182 -11.87 -20.14 -19.35
C CYS A 182 -12.48 -21.54 -19.37
N ALA A 183 -11.83 -22.47 -20.06
CA ALA A 183 -12.14 -23.89 -19.94
C ALA A 183 -11.91 -24.40 -18.50
N GLU A 184 -12.72 -25.37 -18.05
CA GLU A 184 -12.66 -25.93 -16.69
C GLU A 184 -11.31 -26.57 -16.34
N GLN A 185 -10.52 -26.93 -17.36
CA GLN A 185 -9.19 -27.52 -17.23
C GLN A 185 -8.07 -26.48 -16.99
N CYS A 186 -8.36 -25.18 -16.99
CA CYS A 186 -7.36 -24.15 -16.72
C CYS A 186 -7.16 -23.92 -15.21
N ASP A 187 -5.95 -24.16 -14.70
CA ASP A 187 -5.55 -23.95 -13.29
C ASP A 187 -5.74 -22.51 -12.73
N GLY A 188 -6.04 -21.50 -13.57
CA GLY A 188 -6.16 -20.12 -13.10
C GLY A 188 -6.66 -19.09 -14.10
N ARG A 189 -5.81 -18.69 -15.06
CA ARG A 189 -6.09 -17.63 -16.05
C ARG A 189 -6.08 -18.20 -17.47
N CYS A 190 -6.73 -17.51 -18.41
CA CYS A 190 -6.71 -17.82 -19.84
C CYS A 190 -6.67 -16.56 -20.71
N PHE A 191 -6.40 -16.73 -22.01
CA PHE A 191 -6.54 -15.70 -23.05
C PHE A 191 -7.62 -16.02 -24.11
N GLY A 192 -8.36 -17.12 -23.91
CA GLY A 192 -9.45 -17.59 -24.76
C GLY A 192 -10.23 -18.73 -24.07
N PRO A 193 -11.31 -19.23 -24.69
CA PRO A 193 -12.21 -20.20 -24.06
C PRO A 193 -11.77 -21.67 -24.20
N TYR A 194 -10.74 -21.97 -24.99
CA TYR A 194 -10.30 -23.35 -25.23
C TYR A 194 -9.19 -23.78 -24.27
N VAL A 195 -9.00 -25.10 -24.10
CA VAL A 195 -7.92 -25.66 -23.24
C VAL A 195 -6.51 -25.31 -23.77
N SER A 196 -6.38 -25.03 -25.07
CA SER A 196 -5.17 -24.45 -25.67
C SER A 196 -4.82 -23.05 -25.16
N ASP A 197 -5.79 -22.35 -24.59
CA ASP A 197 -5.73 -20.92 -24.29
C ASP A 197 -5.53 -20.66 -22.78
N CYS A 198 -5.33 -21.72 -21.99
CA CYS A 198 -4.94 -21.63 -20.60
C CYS A 198 -3.56 -20.97 -20.47
N CYS A 199 -3.43 -20.03 -19.54
CA CYS A 199 -2.13 -19.47 -19.16
C CYS A 199 -1.34 -20.45 -18.30
N HIS A 200 -0.01 -20.29 -18.25
CA HIS A 200 0.81 -20.96 -17.24
C HIS A 200 0.33 -20.59 -15.83
N ARG A 201 0.30 -21.56 -14.91
CA ARG A 201 -0.24 -21.38 -13.55
C ARG A 201 0.43 -20.27 -12.72
N GLU A 202 1.69 -19.93 -13.03
CA GLU A 202 2.42 -18.84 -12.37
C GLU A 202 2.07 -17.45 -12.91
N CYS A 203 1.31 -17.36 -14.01
CA CYS A 203 0.78 -16.09 -14.50
C CYS A 203 -0.21 -15.46 -13.51
N ALA A 204 -0.37 -14.15 -13.62
CA ALA A 204 -1.32 -13.33 -12.89
C ALA A 204 -1.97 -12.34 -13.86
N GLY A 205 -3.30 -12.23 -13.81
CA GLY A 205 -4.09 -11.34 -14.66
C GLY A 205 -4.21 -11.75 -16.14
N GLY A 206 -3.66 -12.89 -16.53
CA GLY A 206 -3.66 -13.36 -17.92
C GLY A 206 -2.27 -13.44 -18.53
N CYS A 207 -2.24 -13.67 -19.84
CA CYS A 207 -1.05 -13.95 -20.64
C CYS A 207 -1.35 -13.72 -22.13
N SER A 208 -0.31 -13.77 -22.97
CA SER A 208 -0.43 -13.82 -24.45
C SER A 208 -0.04 -15.18 -25.04
N GLY A 209 0.05 -16.22 -24.22
CA GLY A 209 0.50 -17.56 -24.58
C GLY A 209 0.63 -18.48 -23.37
N PRO A 210 0.84 -19.79 -23.58
CA PRO A 210 0.77 -20.80 -22.52
C PRO A 210 2.05 -20.91 -21.66
N LYS A 211 3.11 -20.13 -21.91
CA LYS A 211 4.39 -20.24 -21.18
C LYS A 211 4.45 -19.34 -19.95
N ASP A 212 5.38 -19.66 -19.06
CA ASP A 212 5.80 -18.83 -17.93
C ASP A 212 6.41 -17.48 -18.33
N THR A 213 6.90 -17.36 -19.57
CA THR A 213 7.39 -16.10 -20.18
C THR A 213 6.29 -15.21 -20.75
N ASP A 214 5.09 -15.74 -20.96
CA ASP A 214 4.04 -15.07 -21.76
C ASP A 214 3.02 -14.33 -20.86
N CYS A 215 3.25 -14.34 -19.54
CA CYS A 215 2.37 -13.79 -18.52
C CYS A 215 2.31 -12.25 -18.51
N PHE A 216 1.13 -11.68 -18.19
CA PHE A 216 0.97 -10.23 -18.00
C PHE A 216 1.57 -9.71 -16.68
N ALA A 217 1.61 -10.56 -15.67
CA ALA A 217 2.34 -10.39 -14.41
C ALA A 217 2.62 -11.79 -13.81
N CYS A 218 3.51 -11.88 -12.84
CA CYS A 218 3.78 -13.14 -12.13
C CYS A 218 3.01 -13.20 -10.81
N THR A 219 2.36 -14.34 -10.51
CA THR A 219 1.73 -14.62 -9.21
C THR A 219 2.76 -14.55 -8.09
N ASN A 220 3.89 -15.25 -8.27
CA ASN A 220 4.98 -15.33 -7.28
C ASN A 220 6.13 -14.37 -7.65
N PHE A 221 7.18 -14.86 -8.34
CA PHE A 221 8.35 -14.05 -8.72
C PHE A 221 8.56 -14.02 -10.23
N ASN A 222 9.04 -12.89 -10.74
CA ASN A 222 9.62 -12.77 -12.08
C ASN A 222 11.12 -13.05 -11.99
N ASP A 223 11.58 -14.13 -12.61
CA ASP A 223 13.00 -14.32 -12.91
C ASP A 223 13.31 -14.02 -14.38
N SER A 224 13.82 -12.81 -14.62
CA SER A 224 14.42 -12.40 -15.90
C SER A 224 13.46 -12.53 -17.10
N GLY A 225 12.14 -12.46 -16.85
CA GLY A 225 11.07 -12.65 -17.84
C GLY A 225 10.14 -13.83 -17.54
N ALA A 226 10.64 -14.91 -16.92
CA ALA A 226 9.86 -16.10 -16.59
C ALA A 226 9.19 -15.99 -15.21
N CYS A 227 7.93 -16.39 -15.10
CA CYS A 227 7.21 -16.43 -13.82
C CYS A 227 7.44 -17.74 -13.07
N VAL A 228 8.08 -17.67 -11.90
CA VAL A 228 8.53 -18.82 -11.10
C VAL A 228 7.98 -18.79 -9.67
N THR A 229 7.75 -19.97 -9.08
CA THR A 229 7.29 -20.14 -7.70
C THR A 229 8.29 -19.63 -6.66
N GLN A 230 9.59 -19.76 -6.94
CA GLN A 230 10.69 -19.38 -6.07
C GLN A 230 11.93 -19.03 -6.91
N CYS A 231 12.75 -18.09 -6.43
CA CYS A 231 14.02 -17.78 -7.08
C CYS A 231 15.03 -18.93 -6.95
N PRO A 232 15.98 -19.08 -7.90
CA PRO A 232 17.07 -20.05 -7.81
C PRO A 232 17.84 -19.96 -6.49
N GLN A 233 17.77 -21.02 -5.68
CA GLN A 233 18.32 -21.02 -4.31
C GLN A 233 19.86 -20.96 -4.28
N PRO A 234 20.47 -20.42 -3.20
CA PRO A 234 21.93 -20.36 -3.02
C PRO A 234 22.63 -21.72 -3.01
N PHE A 235 21.94 -22.77 -2.55
CA PHE A 235 22.45 -24.14 -2.50
C PHE A 235 21.50 -25.08 -3.24
N VAL A 236 22.06 -26.09 -3.89
CA VAL A 236 21.34 -27.14 -4.62
C VAL A 236 21.91 -28.49 -4.22
N TYR A 237 21.04 -29.48 -4.03
CA TYR A 237 21.45 -30.85 -3.74
C TYR A 237 22.07 -31.51 -4.97
N ASN A 238 23.28 -32.03 -4.86
CA ASN A 238 23.94 -32.82 -5.89
C ASN A 238 23.79 -34.33 -5.57
N PRO A 239 23.03 -35.10 -6.39
CA PRO A 239 22.82 -36.53 -6.15
C PRO A 239 24.09 -37.41 -6.24
N THR A 240 25.18 -36.90 -6.82
CA THR A 240 26.44 -37.65 -6.97
C THR A 240 27.32 -37.56 -5.72
N SER A 241 27.36 -36.38 -5.08
CA SER A 241 28.11 -36.15 -3.83
C SER A 241 27.26 -36.33 -2.57
N PHE A 242 25.93 -36.45 -2.73
CA PHE A 242 24.92 -36.49 -1.66
C PHE A 242 24.94 -35.25 -0.75
N GLN A 243 25.44 -34.11 -1.25
CA GLN A 243 25.66 -32.88 -0.47
C GLN A 243 24.92 -31.67 -1.09
N LEU A 244 24.82 -30.59 -0.30
CA LEU A 244 24.34 -29.29 -0.75
C LEU A 244 25.52 -28.47 -1.29
N GLU A 245 25.53 -28.21 -2.59
CA GLU A 245 26.60 -27.47 -3.28
C GLU A 245 26.14 -26.04 -3.64
N HIS A 246 27.08 -25.10 -3.68
CA HIS A 246 26.78 -23.69 -3.97
C HIS A 246 26.37 -23.51 -5.44
N ASN A 247 25.20 -22.91 -5.66
CA ASN A 247 24.61 -22.71 -6.97
C ASN A 247 25.14 -21.44 -7.67
N PRO A 248 25.94 -21.53 -8.75
CA PRO A 248 26.42 -20.34 -9.47
C PRO A 248 25.31 -19.56 -10.21
N ARG A 249 24.08 -20.10 -10.28
CA ARG A 249 22.90 -19.44 -10.86
C ARG A 249 21.96 -18.85 -9.80
N ALA A 250 22.35 -18.83 -8.53
CA ALA A 250 21.54 -18.30 -7.42
C ALA A 250 21.08 -16.85 -7.63
N LYS A 251 19.87 -16.54 -7.16
CA LYS A 251 19.27 -15.19 -7.17
C LYS A 251 18.45 -14.98 -5.91
N TYR A 252 18.48 -13.75 -5.40
CA TYR A 252 17.78 -13.34 -4.19
C TYR A 252 16.37 -12.82 -4.52
N THR A 253 15.39 -13.08 -3.66
CA THR A 253 14.05 -12.48 -3.78
C THR A 253 14.12 -10.99 -3.40
N TYR A 254 13.58 -10.12 -4.24
CA TYR A 254 13.40 -8.70 -3.96
C TYR A 254 12.01 -8.27 -4.43
N GLY A 255 11.07 -8.13 -3.48
CA GLY A 255 9.65 -7.99 -3.81
C GLY A 255 9.18 -9.19 -4.63
N ALA A 256 8.65 -8.94 -5.83
CA ALA A 256 8.23 -9.95 -6.79
C ALA A 256 9.29 -10.27 -7.87
N PHE A 257 10.58 -9.99 -7.63
CA PHE A 257 11.66 -10.19 -8.62
C PHE A 257 12.80 -11.06 -8.08
N CYS A 258 13.47 -11.80 -8.98
CA CYS A 258 14.71 -12.52 -8.68
C CYS A 258 15.94 -11.74 -9.13
N VAL A 259 16.75 -11.25 -8.20
CA VAL A 259 17.90 -10.37 -8.47
C VAL A 259 19.24 -11.05 -8.16
N LYS A 260 20.26 -10.86 -9.03
CA LYS A 260 21.61 -11.40 -8.81
C LYS A 260 22.38 -10.72 -7.66
N LYS A 261 21.97 -9.50 -7.29
CA LYS A 261 22.51 -8.69 -6.18
C LYS A 261 21.37 -7.85 -5.61
N CYS A 262 21.34 -7.66 -4.29
CA CYS A 262 20.37 -6.78 -3.66
C CYS A 262 20.64 -5.29 -3.99
N PRO A 263 19.60 -4.43 -4.01
CA PRO A 263 19.78 -2.99 -4.18
C PRO A 263 20.58 -2.33 -3.06
N HIS A 264 21.03 -1.09 -3.30
CA HIS A 264 21.70 -0.29 -2.27
C HIS A 264 20.79 -0.07 -1.05
N ASN A 265 21.36 -0.15 0.16
CA ASN A 265 20.66 -0.17 1.46
C ASN A 265 19.80 -1.44 1.74
N PHE A 266 20.02 -2.54 1.01
CA PHE A 266 19.49 -3.85 1.37
C PHE A 266 20.61 -4.83 1.74
N VAL A 267 20.26 -5.79 2.59
CA VAL A 267 21.13 -6.83 3.14
C VAL A 267 20.57 -8.19 2.71
N VAL A 268 21.43 -9.16 2.42
CA VAL A 268 21.01 -10.55 2.13
C VAL A 268 20.65 -11.26 3.43
N ASP A 269 19.44 -11.82 3.54
CA ASP A 269 19.13 -12.84 4.53
C ASP A 269 18.67 -14.14 3.87
N HIS A 270 19.44 -15.22 4.08
CA HIS A 270 19.35 -16.51 3.36
C HIS A 270 19.29 -16.36 1.83
N SER A 271 18.08 -16.24 1.27
CA SER A 271 17.79 -16.11 -0.17
C SER A 271 16.97 -14.86 -0.51
N SER A 272 16.92 -13.88 0.39
CA SER A 272 16.04 -12.68 0.29
C SER A 272 16.78 -11.37 0.56
N CYS A 273 16.36 -10.29 -0.09
CA CYS A 273 16.87 -8.94 0.15
C CYS A 273 16.01 -8.20 1.20
N VAL A 274 16.55 -7.99 2.40
CA VAL A 274 15.87 -7.34 3.53
C VAL A 274 16.42 -5.94 3.82
N ARG A 275 15.62 -5.06 4.42
CA ARG A 275 16.02 -3.67 4.78
C ARG A 275 16.87 -3.58 6.06
N ALA A 276 16.83 -4.61 6.89
CA ALA A 276 17.57 -4.77 8.13
C ALA A 276 17.52 -6.26 8.52
N CYS A 277 18.51 -6.74 9.27
CA CYS A 277 18.52 -8.12 9.74
C CYS A 277 17.43 -8.40 10.79
N PRO A 278 16.89 -9.65 10.85
CA PRO A 278 16.08 -10.12 11.96
C PRO A 278 16.75 -9.96 13.32
N SER A 279 15.97 -9.88 14.39
CA SER A 279 16.46 -9.56 15.76
C SER A 279 17.42 -10.59 16.38
N ASN A 280 17.60 -11.75 15.76
CA ASN A 280 18.54 -12.81 16.13
C ASN A 280 19.76 -12.91 15.19
N LYS A 281 19.94 -11.92 14.31
CA LYS A 281 21.03 -11.84 13.32
C LYS A 281 21.70 -10.46 13.34
N MET A 282 22.94 -10.40 12.90
CA MET A 282 23.70 -9.16 12.72
C MET A 282 24.17 -8.99 11.27
N GLU A 283 24.22 -7.74 10.82
CA GLU A 283 24.77 -7.39 9.50
C GLU A 283 26.29 -7.52 9.53
N VAL A 284 26.84 -8.33 8.63
CA VAL A 284 28.27 -8.41 8.32
C VAL A 284 28.48 -8.15 6.84
N GLU A 285 29.67 -7.68 6.47
CA GLU A 285 30.03 -7.42 5.08
C GLU A 285 31.20 -8.31 4.66
N GLU A 286 30.88 -9.38 3.94
CA GLU A 286 31.86 -10.34 3.42
C GLU A 286 31.96 -10.15 1.90
N ASN A 287 33.18 -10.05 1.35
CA ASN A 287 33.41 -9.86 -0.09
C ASN A 287 32.62 -8.67 -0.73
N ARG A 288 32.38 -7.61 0.06
CA ARG A 288 31.52 -6.44 -0.28
C ARG A 288 30.04 -6.78 -0.50
N ILE A 289 29.57 -7.89 0.08
CA ILE A 289 28.17 -8.29 0.15
C ILE A 289 27.72 -8.20 1.61
N LYS A 290 26.73 -7.34 1.86
CA LYS A 290 26.08 -7.22 3.16
C LYS A 290 25.15 -8.42 3.36
N MET A 291 25.34 -9.17 4.43
CA MET A 291 24.54 -10.34 4.77
C MET A 291 24.22 -10.44 6.26
N CYS A 292 23.13 -11.13 6.59
CA CYS A 292 22.67 -11.36 7.95
C CYS A 292 23.13 -12.74 8.46
N ILE A 293 24.09 -12.77 9.38
CA ILE A 293 24.51 -14.02 10.05
C ILE A 293 23.87 -14.13 11.45
N PRO A 294 23.60 -15.35 11.95
CA PRO A 294 23.18 -15.55 13.34
C PRO A 294 24.18 -14.94 14.33
N CYS A 295 23.66 -14.33 15.39
CA CYS A 295 24.47 -13.91 16.53
C CYS A 295 24.90 -15.15 17.34
N THR A 296 26.11 -15.17 17.91
CA THR A 296 26.55 -16.28 18.77
C THR A 296 25.72 -16.37 20.05
N ASP A 297 25.45 -15.22 20.65
CA ASP A 297 24.75 -15.07 21.92
C ASP A 297 23.75 -13.90 21.83
N ILE A 298 24.04 -12.80 22.54
CA ILE A 298 23.27 -11.56 22.48
C ILE A 298 23.71 -10.76 21.25
N CYS A 299 22.82 -10.57 20.29
CA CYS A 299 23.08 -9.67 19.17
C CYS A 299 23.51 -8.28 19.67
N PRO A 300 24.57 -7.67 19.09
CA PRO A 300 24.95 -6.31 19.42
C PRO A 300 23.74 -5.38 19.28
N LYS A 301 23.41 -4.64 20.34
CA LYS A 301 22.39 -3.58 20.28
C LYS A 301 22.94 -2.41 19.48
N GLY A 302 22.99 -2.57 18.16
CA GLY A 302 23.23 -1.49 17.22
C GLY A 302 22.28 -0.34 17.53
N LYS A 303 22.78 0.90 17.39
CA LYS A 303 21.96 2.10 17.55
C LYS A 303 20.94 2.12 16.42
N SER A 304 19.81 1.47 16.62
CA SER A 304 18.74 1.43 15.65
C SER A 304 18.27 2.86 15.41
N THR A 305 18.55 3.35 14.21
CA THR A 305 17.71 4.35 13.54
C THR A 305 16.35 3.69 13.32
N SER A 306 15.57 3.61 14.41
CA SER A 306 14.15 3.34 14.40
C SER A 306 13.54 4.10 13.22
N PRO A 307 12.77 3.44 12.33
CA PRO A 307 12.02 4.15 11.30
C PRO A 307 11.06 5.05 12.07
N ARG A 308 11.44 6.35 12.19
CA ARG A 308 11.12 7.20 13.35
C ARG A 308 9.74 6.84 13.88
N THR A 309 9.68 6.19 15.05
CA THR A 309 8.43 6.13 15.77
C THR A 309 8.02 7.58 15.97
N VAL A 310 7.06 8.04 15.17
CA VAL A 310 6.38 9.30 15.46
C VAL A 310 5.82 9.04 16.82
N LYS A 311 6.41 9.68 17.84
CA LYS A 311 5.76 9.81 19.12
C LYS A 311 4.49 10.53 18.76
N GLN A 312 3.40 9.76 18.64
CA GLN A 312 2.07 10.29 18.65
C GLN A 312 2.00 10.97 20.00
N SER A 313 2.21 12.27 19.99
CA SER A 313 2.14 13.06 21.19
C SER A 313 0.73 12.88 21.67
N GLN A 314 0.61 12.19 22.81
CA GLN A 314 -0.41 12.54 23.77
C GLN A 314 -0.12 13.99 24.18
N MET A 315 -0.51 14.92 23.30
CA MET A 315 -1.10 16.17 23.76
C MET A 315 -2.28 15.70 24.59
N ASN A 316 -2.08 15.69 25.91
CA ASN A 316 -3.19 15.70 26.83
C ASN A 316 -4.09 16.84 26.36
N LEU A 317 -5.34 16.55 26.00
CA LEU A 317 -6.35 17.59 25.87
C LEU A 317 -6.68 18.11 27.28
N SER A 318 -5.74 18.86 27.86
CA SER A 318 -6.06 19.88 28.85
C SER A 318 -6.97 20.87 28.14
N PHE A 319 -8.28 20.74 28.37
CA PHE A 319 -9.29 21.62 27.81
C PHE A 319 -8.94 23.08 28.09
N CYS A 320 -8.52 23.80 27.05
CA CYS A 320 -8.39 25.25 27.10
C CYS A 320 -9.58 25.85 26.34
N GLN A 321 -10.62 26.22 27.08
CA GLN A 321 -11.79 26.89 26.51
C GLN A 321 -11.44 28.35 26.19
N THR A 322 -10.82 28.60 25.03
CA THR A 322 -10.78 29.95 24.45
C THR A 322 -12.08 30.21 23.68
N SER A 323 -13.09 30.68 24.41
CA SER A 323 -14.36 31.15 23.84
C SER A 323 -14.12 32.23 22.79
N LEU A 324 -14.72 32.09 21.60
CA LEU A 324 -14.73 33.18 20.62
C LEU A 324 -15.60 34.32 21.15
N PHE A 325 -14.98 35.45 21.49
CA PHE A 325 -15.70 36.71 21.64
C PHE A 325 -16.13 37.22 20.27
N PHE A 326 -17.39 36.94 19.90
CA PHE A 326 -18.05 37.71 18.84
C PHE A 326 -18.20 39.15 19.29
N LYS A 327 -17.62 40.07 18.52
CA LYS A 327 -17.75 41.51 18.76
C LYS A 327 -19.07 41.99 18.13
N TYR A 328 -20.08 42.17 18.97
CA TYR A 328 -21.31 42.87 18.61
C TYR A 328 -21.34 44.22 19.33
N ASP A 329 -21.32 45.30 18.56
CA ASP A 329 -21.52 46.65 19.08
C ASP A 329 -23.01 46.86 19.39
N LEU A 330 -23.35 47.17 20.64
CA LEU A 330 -24.66 47.71 21.04
C LEU A 330 -24.52 48.52 22.35
N GLY A 331 -25.42 49.49 22.53
CA GLY A 331 -25.35 50.51 23.57
C GLY A 331 -25.67 50.04 25.01
N PRO A 332 -25.59 50.96 25.97
CA PRO A 332 -25.55 50.62 27.40
C PRO A 332 -26.93 50.41 28.03
N LEU A 333 -26.97 49.58 29.07
CA LEU A 333 -27.76 49.81 30.29
C LEU A 333 -27.21 48.97 31.45
N SER A 334 -27.42 49.45 32.69
CA SER A 334 -26.82 48.91 33.91
C SER A 334 -27.55 47.67 34.46
N HIS A 335 -26.84 46.79 35.19
CA HIS A 335 -27.13 46.49 36.62
C HIS A 335 -26.07 45.57 37.26
N TYR A 336 -26.09 45.44 38.59
CA TYR A 336 -25.11 44.76 39.46
C TYR A 336 -25.32 43.24 39.59
N PHE A 337 -24.28 42.47 39.99
CA PHE A 337 -24.23 41.67 41.25
C PHE A 337 -22.83 41.03 41.51
N PHE A 338 -22.56 40.55 42.74
CA PHE A 338 -21.28 40.03 43.28
C PHE A 338 -21.39 38.50 43.59
N PHE A 339 -20.39 37.68 43.94
CA PHE A 339 -19.04 37.81 44.56
C PHE A 339 -17.97 36.94 43.80
N ALA A 340 -16.64 36.97 44.03
CA ALA A 340 -15.76 36.55 45.16
C ALA A 340 -16.03 35.09 45.67
N LEU A 341 -15.09 34.20 45.97
CA LEU A 341 -13.68 34.21 46.46
C LEU A 341 -12.92 32.94 45.91
N GLN A 342 -11.61 32.63 46.06
CA GLN A 342 -10.31 33.28 46.39
C GLN A 342 -9.16 32.25 46.15
N ARG A 343 -7.88 32.64 46.04
CA ARG A 343 -6.69 31.73 45.96
C ARG A 343 -6.29 31.13 47.33
N PRO A 344 -5.41 30.10 47.34
CA PRO A 344 -4.05 30.39 47.82
C PRO A 344 -2.93 29.85 46.90
N GLU A 345 -1.70 30.30 47.15
CA GLU A 345 -0.48 29.97 46.38
C GLU A 345 0.53 29.17 47.20
N ARG A 346 1.41 28.42 46.53
CA ARG A 346 2.85 28.28 46.90
C ARG A 346 3.68 27.64 45.77
N GLN A 347 4.97 27.96 45.77
CA GLN A 347 5.98 27.49 44.80
C GLN A 347 6.84 26.34 45.36
N VAL A 348 7.77 25.82 44.52
CA VAL A 348 9.21 25.61 44.79
C VAL A 348 9.79 24.22 44.36
N HIS A 349 10.79 24.30 43.46
CA HIS A 349 11.90 23.37 43.10
C HIS A 349 11.73 21.91 42.60
N HIS A 350 12.62 21.59 41.64
CA HIS A 350 13.02 20.24 41.23
C HIS A 350 14.01 19.57 42.21
N LYS A 351 13.97 18.23 42.33
CA LYS A 351 15.14 17.34 42.17
C LYS A 351 14.72 15.86 42.06
N CYS A 352 15.61 15.01 41.52
CA CYS A 352 15.36 13.59 41.26
C CYS A 352 15.85 12.68 42.41
N SER A 353 15.22 11.51 42.61
CA SER A 353 15.90 10.23 42.91
C SER A 353 14.96 9.00 42.94
N VAL A 354 15.08 8.15 41.90
CA VAL A 354 15.38 6.70 41.93
C VAL A 354 14.91 5.78 43.10
N CYS A 355 14.27 4.67 42.70
CA CYS A 355 14.19 3.31 43.32
C CYS A 355 13.18 2.92 44.41
N LEU A 356 12.62 1.69 44.19
CA LEU A 356 12.21 0.65 45.17
C LEU A 356 11.02 0.97 46.11
N SER A 357 10.17 0.02 46.54
CA SER A 357 9.97 -1.40 46.16
C SER A 357 8.50 -1.84 46.41
N GLN A 358 8.21 -3.10 46.10
CA GLN A 358 6.95 -3.84 46.29
C GLN A 358 6.18 -3.57 47.61
N ARG A 359 4.85 -3.70 47.56
CA ARG A 359 4.08 -4.53 48.51
C ARG A 359 2.71 -4.96 47.97
N LYS A 360 2.20 -6.10 48.49
CA LYS A 360 0.88 -6.68 48.17
C LYS A 360 -0.15 -6.31 49.25
N ALA A 361 -1.38 -6.00 48.84
CA ALA A 361 -2.65 -6.32 49.51
C ALA A 361 -3.76 -6.12 48.45
N HIS A 362 -4.61 -7.08 48.07
CA HIS A 362 -5.64 -7.85 48.82
C HIS A 362 -6.79 -7.03 49.39
N PHE A 363 -7.98 -7.21 48.79
CA PHE A 363 -9.35 -7.14 49.36
C PHE A 363 -9.77 -5.78 49.98
N HIS A 364 -11.01 -5.30 49.79
CA HIS A 364 -12.29 -6.03 49.89
C HIS A 364 -13.38 -5.52 48.93
N LEU A 365 -14.33 -6.41 48.60
CA LEU A 365 -15.70 -6.04 48.21
C LEU A 365 -16.48 -5.51 49.42
N TRP A 366 -17.36 -4.53 49.21
CA TRP A 366 -18.64 -4.40 49.93
C TRP A 366 -19.68 -3.72 49.01
N ILE A 367 -20.71 -4.49 48.65
CA ILE A 367 -22.03 -4.14 48.06
C ILE A 367 -22.02 -3.05 46.97
#